data_AF-A0AAD8EV53-F1
#
_entry.id   AF-A0AAD8EV53-F1
#
_cell.length_a   1.000
_cell.length_b   1.000
_cell.length_c   1.000
_cell.angle_alpha   90.00
_cell.angle_beta   90.00
_cell.angle_gamma   90.00
#
_symmetry.space_group_name_H-M   'P 1'
#
loop_
_entity.id
_entity.type
_entity.pdbx_description
1 polymer ?
#
loop_
_entity_poly.entity_id
_entity_poly.type
_entity_poly.pdbx_seq_one_letter_code
_entity_poly.pdbx_strand_id
1 'polypeptide(L)'
;MSYSTFYIKFIDYIVMSYSILHALVIKFIDYIVMSYAILHTLLIKFIDFILMSYSIFHALVIKFIDYIQMSYSILHALVIKFIDYIVMSYFVLHDLVIKFIDYILMSYSILHALVIKFIDYILMSYAILHALAIKFIDYIVMSYSILHALVIKFIDYIVMSYSILYALVIKFIDYLQMSYYILHALVIKFIGYILMSYSIFHALVIKFIV
;
A
#
# COMPACT_ATOMS: atom_id res chain seq x y z
N MET A 1 19.10 14.07 25.14
CA MET A 1 19.70 13.38 23.98
C MET A 1 19.77 14.38 22.84
N SER A 2 20.96 14.69 22.32
CA SER A 2 21.10 15.53 21.14
C SER A 2 20.57 14.77 19.93
N TYR A 3 19.48 15.24 19.35
CA TYR A 3 18.95 14.67 18.11
C TYR A 3 19.86 15.06 16.96
N SER A 4 20.69 14.13 16.49
CA SER A 4 21.49 14.32 15.29
C SER A 4 20.59 14.27 14.05
N THR A 5 20.47 15.41 13.37
CA THR A 5 19.92 15.51 12.03
C THR A 5 21.08 15.49 11.04
N PHE A 6 21.13 14.49 10.16
CA PHE A 6 22.10 14.45 9.07
C PHE A 6 21.47 15.02 7.81
N TYR A 7 22.14 16.00 7.20
CA TYR A 7 21.74 16.58 5.93
C TYR A 7 22.75 16.22 4.85
N ILE A 8 22.28 15.56 3.79
CA ILE A 8 23.12 15.13 2.68
C ILE A 8 22.53 15.69 1.38
N LYS A 9 23.36 16.38 0.61
CA LYS A 9 22.93 16.98 -0.67
C LYS A 9 22.95 15.96 -1.80
N PHE A 10 24.01 15.17 -1.87
CA PHE A 10 24.22 14.11 -2.85
C PHE A 10 25.04 13.01 -2.18
N ILE A 11 24.66 11.78 -2.42
CA ILE A 11 25.43 10.60 -2.02
C ILE A 11 24.96 9.42 -2.86
N ASP A 12 25.85 8.60 -3.36
CA ASP A 12 25.43 7.51 -4.26
C ASP A 12 24.79 6.37 -3.44
N TYR A 13 25.40 6.02 -2.30
CA TYR A 13 25.00 4.88 -1.48
C TYR A 13 24.99 5.21 0.01
N ILE A 14 23.94 4.78 0.71
CA ILE A 14 23.93 4.65 2.17
C ILE A 14 23.68 3.19 2.52
N VAL A 15 24.58 2.65 3.33
CA VAL A 15 24.42 1.34 3.95
C VAL A 15 24.50 1.53 5.46
N MET A 16 23.47 1.12 6.18
CA MET A 16 23.53 1.08 7.65
C MET A 16 23.12 -0.29 8.16
N SER A 17 23.86 -0.75 9.17
CA SER A 17 23.57 -1.95 9.91
C SER A 17 23.59 -1.61 11.40
N TYR A 18 22.65 -2.18 12.17
CA TYR A 18 22.59 -2.03 13.64
C TYR A 18 22.64 -0.57 14.09
N SER A 19 21.78 0.27 13.50
CA SER A 19 21.84 1.71 13.66
C SER A 19 20.58 2.27 14.31
N ILE A 20 20.77 3.28 15.16
CA ILE A 20 19.70 4.12 15.68
C ILE A 20 20.03 5.55 15.26
N LEU A 21 19.15 6.14 14.47
CA LEU A 21 19.33 7.50 13.97
C LEU A 21 18.04 8.28 14.15
N HIS A 22 18.16 9.56 14.48
CA HIS A 22 16.97 10.37 14.64
C HIS A 22 16.48 10.84 13.28
N ALA A 23 17.22 11.70 12.60
CA ALA A 23 16.75 12.28 11.36
C ALA A 23 17.79 12.24 10.26
N LEU A 24 17.37 11.79 9.08
CA LEU A 24 18.16 11.80 7.86
C LEU A 24 17.38 12.53 6.76
N VAL A 25 18.00 13.56 6.21
CA VAL A 25 17.44 14.36 5.11
C VAL A 25 18.39 14.29 3.93
N ILE A 26 17.90 13.80 2.80
CA ILE A 26 18.70 13.58 1.61
C ILE A 26 18.02 14.22 0.41
N LYS A 27 18.77 14.98 -0.40
CA LYS A 27 18.21 15.57 -1.61
C LYS A 27 18.29 14.63 -2.81
N PHE A 28 19.39 13.91 -2.98
CA PHE A 28 19.57 12.92 -4.05
C PHE A 28 20.41 11.76 -3.52
N ILE A 29 19.97 10.55 -3.80
CA ILE A 29 20.68 9.33 -3.46
C ILE A 29 20.28 8.20 -4.37
N ASP A 30 21.20 7.38 -4.83
CA ASP A 30 20.83 6.31 -5.76
C ASP A 30 20.27 5.12 -4.96
N TYR A 31 20.95 4.72 -3.87
CA TYR A 31 20.57 3.52 -3.10
C TYR A 31 20.64 3.72 -1.59
N ILE A 32 19.61 3.23 -0.89
CA ILE A 32 19.62 3.02 0.56
C ILE A 32 19.43 1.55 0.86
N VAL A 33 20.33 0.99 1.66
CA VAL A 33 20.20 -0.32 2.26
C VAL A 33 20.27 -0.20 3.78
N MET A 34 19.21 -0.59 4.48
CA MET A 34 19.24 -0.67 5.94
C MET A 34 18.88 -2.07 6.43
N SER A 35 19.64 -2.50 7.44
CA SER A 35 19.38 -3.73 8.18
C SER A 35 19.43 -3.45 9.68
N TYR A 36 18.48 -3.97 10.44
CA TYR A 36 18.43 -3.78 11.90
C TYR A 36 18.53 -2.31 12.31
N ALA A 37 17.64 -1.49 11.76
CA ALA A 37 17.70 -0.04 11.91
C ALA A 37 16.45 0.52 12.59
N ILE A 38 16.66 1.49 13.48
CA ILE A 38 15.61 2.33 14.03
C ILE A 38 15.88 3.76 13.56
N LEU A 39 14.95 4.31 12.78
CA LEU A 39 15.07 5.68 12.30
C LEU A 39 13.83 6.49 12.71
N HIS A 40 14.06 7.64 13.33
CA HIS A 40 12.95 8.51 13.72
C HIS A 40 12.29 9.18 12.50
N THR A 41 13.06 9.73 11.56
CA THR A 41 12.54 10.35 10.32
C THR A 41 13.50 10.22 9.13
N LEU A 42 12.99 9.80 7.97
CA LEU A 42 13.67 9.86 6.68
C LEU A 42 12.93 10.80 5.72
N LEU A 43 13.62 11.82 5.22
CA LEU A 43 13.09 12.71 4.18
C LEU A 43 13.99 12.63 2.95
N ILE A 44 13.44 12.20 1.82
CA ILE A 44 14.18 12.08 0.56
C ILE A 44 13.46 12.78 -0.58
N LYS A 45 14.19 13.56 -1.37
CA LYS A 45 13.61 14.21 -2.54
C LYS A 45 13.66 13.33 -3.79
N PHE A 46 14.75 12.62 -4.03
CA PHE A 46 14.90 11.69 -5.14
C PHE A 46 15.73 10.50 -4.67
N ILE A 47 15.26 9.30 -4.98
CA ILE A 47 16.00 8.07 -4.72
C ILE A 47 15.63 6.97 -5.69
N ASP A 48 16.58 6.21 -6.20
CA ASP A 48 16.23 5.17 -7.15
C ASP A 48 15.72 3.94 -6.38
N PHE A 49 16.46 3.49 -5.36
CA PHE A 49 16.16 2.24 -4.65
C PHE A 49 16.24 2.35 -3.12
N ILE A 50 15.23 1.81 -2.44
CA ILE A 50 15.26 1.54 -1.00
C ILE A 50 15.08 0.05 -0.75
N LEU A 51 16.04 -0.54 -0.01
CA LEU A 51 15.94 -1.88 0.54
C LEU A 51 16.03 -1.83 2.06
N MET A 52 15.00 -2.27 2.75
CA MET A 52 15.01 -2.37 4.21
C MET A 52 14.66 -3.77 4.69
N SER A 53 15.36 -4.19 5.73
CA SER A 53 15.11 -5.43 6.46
C SER A 53 15.19 -5.18 7.96
N TYR A 54 14.29 -5.79 8.73
CA TYR A 54 14.31 -5.72 10.21
C TYR A 54 14.38 -4.29 10.73
N SER A 55 13.45 -3.44 10.30
CA SER A 55 13.55 -2.00 10.56
C SER A 55 12.28 -1.40 11.15
N ILE A 56 12.48 -0.37 11.97
CA ILE A 56 11.41 0.40 12.61
C ILE A 56 11.57 1.87 12.21
N PHE A 57 10.53 2.43 11.63
CA PHE A 57 10.51 3.81 11.18
C PHE A 57 9.28 4.54 11.75
N HIS A 58 9.51 5.70 12.33
CA HIS A 58 8.39 6.56 12.73
C HIS A 58 7.80 7.30 11.51
N ALA A 59 8.62 7.85 10.62
CA ALA A 59 8.11 8.48 9.40
C ALA A 59 9.10 8.42 8.23
N LEU A 60 8.56 8.16 7.05
CA LEU A 60 9.30 8.13 5.80
C LEU A 60 8.54 8.96 4.75
N VAL A 61 9.19 10.00 4.22
CA VAL A 61 8.60 10.88 3.20
C VAL A 61 9.52 10.93 1.99
N ILE A 62 8.98 10.55 0.83
CA ILE A 62 9.72 10.56 -0.43
C ILE A 62 8.95 11.31 -1.50
N LYS A 63 9.63 12.15 -2.27
CA LYS A 63 9.00 12.85 -3.39
C LYS A 63 9.02 12.03 -4.69
N PHE A 64 10.13 11.35 -5.01
CA PHE A 64 10.24 10.48 -6.16
C PHE A 64 11.08 9.28 -5.78
N ILE A 65 10.61 8.08 -6.12
CA ILE A 65 11.37 6.86 -5.94
C ILE A 65 11.01 5.81 -6.97
N ASP A 66 11.98 5.08 -7.51
CA ASP A 66 11.64 4.07 -8.51
C ASP A 66 11.17 2.78 -7.80
N TYR A 67 11.87 2.34 -6.77
CA TYR A 67 11.60 1.06 -6.12
C TYR A 67 11.78 1.06 -4.61
N ILE A 68 10.78 0.55 -3.89
CA ILE A 68 10.86 0.22 -2.47
C ILE A 68 10.66 -1.27 -2.26
N GLN A 69 11.59 -1.89 -1.53
CA GLN A 69 11.40 -3.21 -0.96
C GLN A 69 11.61 -3.18 0.55
N MET A 70 10.57 -3.58 1.30
CA MET A 70 10.65 -3.75 2.74
C MET A 70 10.34 -5.19 3.13
N SER A 71 11.09 -5.70 4.10
CA SER A 71 10.83 -6.98 4.73
C SER A 71 10.93 -6.84 6.25
N TYR A 72 10.09 -7.59 6.98
CA TYR A 72 10.15 -7.68 8.46
C TYR A 72 10.23 -6.31 9.14
N SER A 73 9.30 -5.42 8.84
CA SER A 73 9.40 -4.02 9.27
C SER A 73 8.11 -3.45 9.79
N ILE A 74 8.29 -2.44 10.64
CA ILE A 74 7.22 -1.66 11.25
C ILE A 74 7.43 -0.21 10.81
N LEU A 75 6.44 0.38 10.17
CA LEU A 75 6.48 1.77 9.78
C LEU A 75 5.20 2.44 10.25
N HIS A 76 5.34 3.60 10.86
CA HIS A 76 4.18 4.34 11.30
C HIS A 76 3.62 5.22 10.17
N ALA A 77 4.46 5.86 9.36
CA ALA A 77 3.93 6.67 8.26
C ALA A 77 4.84 6.63 7.04
N LEU A 78 4.25 6.37 5.89
CA LEU A 78 4.89 6.44 4.58
C LEU A 78 4.10 7.38 3.68
N VAL A 79 4.76 8.44 3.22
CA VAL A 79 4.18 9.40 2.28
C VAL A 79 5.04 9.46 1.04
N ILE A 80 4.47 9.09 -0.11
CA ILE A 80 5.17 9.10 -1.38
C ILE A 80 4.39 9.87 -2.44
N LYS A 81 5.07 10.76 -3.18
CA LYS A 81 4.39 11.50 -4.25
C LYS A 81 4.39 10.74 -5.58
N PHE A 82 5.48 10.08 -5.94
CA PHE A 82 5.57 9.26 -7.14
C PHE A 82 6.44 8.05 -6.82
N ILE A 83 5.98 6.87 -7.21
CA ILE A 83 6.75 5.65 -7.08
C ILE A 83 6.39 4.62 -8.14
N ASP A 84 7.34 3.94 -8.74
CA ASP A 84 6.99 2.95 -9.76
C ASP A 84 6.56 1.64 -9.08
N TYR A 85 7.35 1.16 -8.10
CA TYR A 85 7.15 -0.16 -7.49
C TYR A 85 7.28 -0.16 -5.97
N ILE A 86 6.31 -0.77 -5.28
CA ILE A 86 6.40 -1.15 -3.87
C ILE A 86 6.26 -2.65 -3.72
N VAL A 87 7.22 -3.26 -3.02
CA VAL A 87 7.15 -4.65 -2.58
C VAL A 87 7.32 -4.71 -1.06
N MET A 88 6.28 -5.14 -0.33
CA MET A 88 6.41 -5.37 1.10
C MET A 88 6.05 -6.81 1.48
N SER A 89 6.83 -7.35 2.41
CA SER A 89 6.62 -8.67 2.99
C SER A 89 6.77 -8.62 4.51
N TYR A 90 5.90 -9.33 5.24
CA TYR A 90 5.98 -9.42 6.71
C TYR A 90 6.02 -8.04 7.36
N PHE A 91 4.98 -7.24 7.10
CA PHE A 91 5.00 -5.81 7.42
C PHE A 91 3.83 -5.38 8.30
N VAL A 92 4.08 -4.41 9.18
CA VAL A 92 3.05 -3.66 9.89
C VAL A 92 3.17 -2.18 9.55
N LEU A 93 2.16 -1.64 8.86
CA LEU A 93 2.10 -0.21 8.52
C LEU A 93 0.95 0.45 9.24
N HIS A 94 1.22 1.60 9.87
CA HIS A 94 0.14 2.44 10.35
C HIS A 94 -0.49 3.23 9.18
N ASP A 95 0.22 4.14 8.50
CA ASP A 95 -0.36 4.91 7.39
C ASP A 95 0.49 4.89 6.10
N LEU A 96 -0.15 4.62 4.96
CA LEU A 96 0.39 4.81 3.61
C LEU A 96 -0.41 5.86 2.84
N VAL A 97 0.27 6.87 2.33
CA VAL A 97 -0.32 7.85 1.40
C VAL A 97 0.53 7.94 0.14
N ILE A 98 -0.07 7.60 -1.00
CA ILE A 98 0.62 7.65 -2.29
C ILE A 98 -0.20 8.46 -3.30
N LYS A 99 0.45 9.37 -4.03
CA LYS A 99 -0.24 10.14 -5.06
C LYS A 99 -0.27 9.44 -6.43
N PHE A 100 0.82 8.81 -6.84
CA PHE A 100 0.90 8.03 -8.07
C PHE A 100 1.80 6.82 -7.81
N ILE A 101 1.34 5.65 -8.24
CA ILE A 101 2.14 4.44 -8.17
C ILE A 101 1.77 3.45 -9.25
N ASP A 102 2.73 2.79 -9.89
CA ASP A 102 2.38 1.84 -10.94
C ASP A 102 1.98 0.50 -10.30
N TYR A 103 2.80 -0.03 -9.38
CA TYR A 103 2.59 -1.36 -8.81
C TYR A 103 2.79 -1.43 -7.30
N ILE A 104 1.82 -2.03 -6.61
CA ILE A 104 1.95 -2.48 -5.21
C ILE A 104 1.84 -4.00 -5.15
N LEU A 105 2.84 -4.63 -4.55
CA LEU A 105 2.82 -6.01 -4.13
C LEU A 105 2.97 -6.09 -2.61
N MET A 106 2.00 -6.71 -1.94
CA MET A 106 2.14 -7.02 -0.51
C MET A 106 1.83 -8.47 -0.20
N SER A 107 2.59 -9.01 0.74
CA SER A 107 2.37 -10.35 1.28
C SER A 107 2.53 -10.34 2.80
N TYR A 108 1.71 -11.10 3.51
CA TYR A 108 1.80 -11.27 4.96
C TYR A 108 1.84 -9.93 5.70
N SER A 109 0.84 -9.09 5.47
CA SER A 109 0.87 -7.69 5.91
C SER A 109 -0.34 -7.29 6.75
N ILE A 110 -0.10 -6.40 7.70
CA ILE A 110 -1.13 -5.69 8.46
C ILE A 110 -1.00 -4.21 8.14
N LEU A 111 -2.11 -3.61 7.71
CA LEU A 111 -2.14 -2.22 7.29
C LEU A 111 -3.31 -1.48 7.94
N HIS A 112 -3.01 -0.41 8.66
CA HIS A 112 -4.03 0.39 9.33
C HIS A 112 -4.74 1.34 8.35
N ALA A 113 -4.03 2.07 7.47
CA ALA A 113 -4.67 2.85 6.40
C ALA A 113 -3.82 2.96 5.11
N LEU A 114 -4.48 2.85 3.95
CA LEU A 114 -3.91 3.12 2.63
C LEU A 114 -4.78 4.07 1.82
N VAL A 115 -4.18 5.18 1.39
CA VAL A 115 -4.81 6.17 0.53
C VAL A 115 -3.98 6.34 -0.73
N ILE A 116 -4.59 6.03 -1.89
CA ILE A 116 -3.94 6.18 -3.19
C ILE A 116 -4.79 7.03 -4.13
N LYS A 117 -4.16 7.97 -4.84
CA LYS A 117 -4.88 8.77 -5.83
C LYS A 117 -4.92 8.11 -7.22
N PHE A 118 -3.84 7.51 -7.68
CA PHE A 118 -3.78 6.78 -8.94
C PHE A 118 -2.86 5.59 -8.76
N ILE A 119 -3.30 4.43 -9.24
CA ILE A 119 -2.49 3.22 -9.24
C ILE A 119 -2.86 2.26 -10.36
N ASP A 120 -1.90 1.65 -11.03
CA ASP A 120 -2.24 0.73 -12.11
C ASP A 120 -2.58 -0.65 -11.55
N TYR A 121 -1.77 -1.17 -10.62
CA TYR A 121 -1.94 -2.54 -10.12
C TYR A 121 -1.72 -2.68 -8.62
N ILE A 122 -2.66 -3.35 -7.94
CA ILE A 122 -2.49 -3.86 -6.57
C ILE A 122 -2.60 -5.38 -6.58
N LEU A 123 -1.58 -6.03 -6.06
CA LEU A 123 -1.60 -7.45 -5.72
C LEU A 123 -1.36 -7.62 -4.22
N MET A 124 -2.32 -8.23 -3.52
CA MET A 124 -2.17 -8.57 -2.11
C MET A 124 -2.48 -10.04 -1.85
N SER A 125 -1.67 -10.64 -1.00
CA SER A 125 -1.91 -11.98 -0.46
C SER A 125 -1.70 -12.00 1.05
N TYR A 126 -2.50 -12.78 1.76
CA TYR A 126 -2.36 -12.95 3.22
C TYR A 126 -2.31 -11.60 3.96
N ALA A 127 -3.32 -10.76 3.74
CA ALA A 127 -3.33 -9.39 4.21
C ALA A 127 -4.53 -9.09 5.12
N ILE A 128 -4.28 -8.31 6.17
CA ILE A 128 -5.30 -7.67 6.99
C ILE A 128 -5.23 -6.18 6.74
N LEU A 129 -6.32 -5.61 6.21
CA LEU A 129 -6.39 -4.21 5.82
C LEU A 129 -7.62 -3.57 6.46
N HIS A 130 -7.41 -2.53 7.25
CA HIS A 130 -8.51 -1.86 7.93
C HIS A 130 -9.21 -0.84 7.01
N ALA A 131 -8.44 -0.02 6.29
CA ALA A 131 -9.02 0.93 5.34
C ALA A 131 -8.17 1.09 4.08
N LEU A 132 -8.82 0.98 2.92
CA LEU A 132 -8.26 1.28 1.60
C LEU A 132 -9.16 2.25 0.86
N ALA A 133 -8.61 3.41 0.50
CA ALA A 133 -9.29 4.41 -0.30
C ALA A 133 -8.49 4.69 -1.58
N ILE A 134 -9.11 4.44 -2.74
CA ILE A 134 -8.47 4.64 -4.04
C ILE A 134 -9.35 5.50 -4.95
N LYS A 135 -8.76 6.50 -5.60
CA LYS A 135 -9.51 7.34 -6.54
C LYS A 135 -9.57 6.74 -7.95
N PHE A 136 -8.49 6.19 -8.46
CA PHE A 136 -8.44 5.53 -9.76
C PHE A 136 -7.50 4.33 -9.66
N ILE A 137 -7.93 3.20 -10.18
CA ILE A 137 -7.11 2.00 -10.25
C ILE A 137 -7.49 1.11 -11.41
N ASP A 138 -6.52 0.53 -12.11
CA ASP A 138 -6.86 -0.34 -13.24
C ASP A 138 -7.19 -1.74 -12.72
N TYR A 139 -6.32 -2.32 -11.86
CA TYR A 139 -6.46 -3.71 -11.41
C TYR A 139 -6.21 -3.88 -9.91
N ILE A 140 -7.14 -4.59 -9.26
CA ILE A 140 -6.94 -5.15 -7.91
C ILE A 140 -7.06 -6.66 -7.97
N VAL A 141 -6.05 -7.34 -7.43
CA VAL A 141 -6.10 -8.77 -7.14
C VAL A 141 -5.82 -8.99 -5.67
N MET A 142 -6.75 -9.64 -4.97
CA MET A 142 -6.54 -10.02 -3.57
C MET A 142 -6.86 -11.50 -3.35
N SER A 143 -6.04 -12.14 -2.53
CA SER A 143 -6.26 -13.52 -2.08
C SER A 143 -6.01 -13.63 -0.58
N TYR A 144 -6.77 -14.47 0.11
CA TYR A 144 -6.58 -14.75 1.54
C TYR A 144 -6.52 -13.47 2.38
N SER A 145 -7.55 -12.64 2.27
CA SER A 145 -7.55 -11.29 2.86
C SER A 145 -8.73 -11.01 3.76
N ILE A 146 -8.48 -10.21 4.80
CA ILE A 146 -9.52 -9.63 5.65
C ILE A 146 -9.48 -8.12 5.42
N LEU A 147 -10.60 -7.56 4.97
CA LEU A 147 -10.70 -6.16 4.61
C LEU A 147 -11.91 -5.53 5.30
N HIS A 148 -11.67 -4.49 6.10
CA HIS A 148 -12.75 -3.85 6.83
C HIS A 148 -13.46 -2.80 5.97
N ALA A 149 -12.73 -1.93 5.28
CA ALA A 149 -13.31 -0.96 4.36
C ALA A 149 -12.48 -0.80 3.09
N LEU A 150 -13.15 -0.92 1.93
CA LEU A 150 -12.62 -0.60 0.62
C LEU A 150 -13.53 0.40 -0.09
N VAL A 151 -12.98 1.57 -0.42
CA VAL A 151 -13.68 2.63 -1.12
C VAL A 151 -12.92 2.96 -2.40
N ILE A 152 -13.57 2.75 -3.54
CA ILE A 152 -12.97 3.01 -4.85
C ILE A 152 -13.89 3.89 -5.70
N LYS A 153 -13.33 4.93 -6.31
CA LYS A 153 -14.12 5.81 -7.18
C LYS A 153 -14.21 5.30 -8.61
N PHE A 154 -13.13 4.79 -9.18
CA PHE A 154 -13.11 4.19 -10.51
C PHE A 154 -12.16 3.01 -10.50
N ILE A 155 -12.60 1.88 -11.04
CA ILE A 155 -11.77 0.70 -11.23
C ILE A 155 -12.15 -0.07 -12.48
N ASP A 156 -11.18 -0.62 -13.19
CA ASP A 156 -11.49 -1.45 -14.35
C ASP A 156 -11.77 -2.89 -13.89
N TYR A 157 -10.86 -3.49 -13.11
CA TYR A 157 -10.96 -4.89 -12.73
C TYR A 157 -10.69 -5.13 -11.23
N ILE A 158 -11.60 -5.87 -10.59
CA ILE A 158 -11.36 -6.48 -9.28
C ILE A 158 -11.48 -7.99 -9.39
N VAL A 159 -10.48 -8.69 -8.87
CA VAL A 159 -10.52 -10.13 -8.61
C VAL A 159 -10.22 -10.38 -7.14
N MET A 160 -11.16 -10.98 -6.42
CA MET A 160 -10.97 -11.39 -5.03
C MET A 160 -11.26 -12.87 -4.85
N SER A 161 -10.43 -13.53 -4.04
CA SER A 161 -10.64 -14.92 -3.66
C SER A 161 -10.34 -15.13 -2.17
N TYR A 162 -11.08 -16.03 -1.52
CA TYR A 162 -10.85 -16.41 -0.12
C TYR A 162 -10.78 -15.19 0.81
N SER A 163 -11.82 -14.35 0.79
CA SER A 163 -11.80 -13.05 1.47
C SER A 163 -12.99 -12.82 2.40
N ILE A 164 -12.72 -12.09 3.49
CA ILE A 164 -13.75 -11.55 4.38
C ILE A 164 -13.74 -10.04 4.20
N LEU A 165 -14.88 -9.48 3.82
CA LEU A 165 -15.02 -8.07 3.52
C LEU A 165 -16.20 -7.49 4.29
N TYR A 166 -15.97 -6.43 5.06
CA TYR A 166 -17.05 -5.79 5.81
C TYR A 166 -17.78 -4.74 4.95
N ALA A 167 -17.05 -3.85 4.30
CA ALA A 167 -17.64 -2.85 3.43
C ALA A 167 -16.84 -2.68 2.13
N LEU A 168 -17.54 -2.80 1.00
CA LEU A 168 -17.04 -2.46 -0.32
C LEU A 168 -17.95 -1.42 -0.97
N VAL A 169 -17.39 -0.25 -1.25
CA VAL A 169 -18.10 0.85 -1.90
C VAL A 169 -17.36 1.21 -3.17
N ILE A 170 -18.01 1.02 -4.32
CA ILE A 170 -17.45 1.33 -5.62
C ILE A 170 -18.40 2.25 -6.40
N LYS A 171 -17.87 3.34 -6.95
CA LYS A 171 -18.70 4.23 -7.76
C LYS A 171 -18.81 3.75 -9.22
N PHE A 172 -17.72 3.27 -9.82
CA PHE A 172 -17.71 2.71 -11.17
C PHE A 172 -16.76 1.52 -11.19
N ILE A 173 -17.21 0.41 -11.75
CA ILE A 173 -16.40 -0.78 -12.00
C ILE A 173 -16.77 -1.44 -13.32
N ASP A 174 -15.79 -1.79 -14.14
CA ASP A 174 -16.09 -2.49 -15.39
C ASP A 174 -16.28 -3.99 -15.15
N TYR A 175 -15.42 -4.62 -14.36
CA TYR A 175 -15.48 -6.05 -14.08
C TYR A 175 -15.18 -6.37 -12.61
N LEU A 176 -16.11 -7.08 -11.96
CA LEU A 176 -15.95 -7.59 -10.61
C LEU A 176 -16.07 -9.12 -10.60
N GLN A 177 -15.02 -9.79 -10.13
CA GLN A 177 -15.05 -11.22 -9.86
C GLN A 177 -14.72 -11.50 -8.39
N MET A 178 -15.60 -12.22 -7.73
CA MET A 178 -15.37 -12.67 -6.35
C MET A 178 -15.68 -14.17 -6.23
N SER A 179 -14.78 -14.91 -5.61
CA SER A 179 -14.98 -16.31 -5.26
C SER A 179 -14.64 -16.58 -3.79
N TYR A 180 -15.39 -17.48 -3.15
CA TYR A 180 -15.15 -17.89 -1.75
C TYR A 180 -15.03 -16.70 -0.80
N TYR A 181 -16.12 -15.95 -0.63
CA TYR A 181 -16.09 -14.76 0.21
C TYR A 181 -17.29 -14.62 1.14
N ILE A 182 -17.04 -13.91 2.23
CA ILE A 182 -18.06 -13.42 3.16
C ILE A 182 -18.06 -11.91 3.04
N LEU A 183 -19.22 -11.34 2.67
CA LEU A 183 -19.37 -9.91 2.51
C LEU A 183 -20.53 -9.36 3.35
N HIS A 184 -20.24 -8.39 4.20
CA HIS A 184 -21.29 -7.75 4.98
C HIS A 184 -22.04 -6.70 4.16
N ALA A 185 -21.35 -5.78 3.48
CA ALA A 185 -22.00 -4.76 2.64
C ALA A 185 -21.27 -4.52 1.32
N LEU A 186 -22.01 -4.62 0.21
CA LEU A 186 -21.60 -4.16 -1.11
C LEU A 186 -22.47 -3.01 -1.59
N VAL A 187 -21.84 -1.92 -2.01
CA VAL A 187 -22.52 -0.81 -2.69
C VAL A 187 -21.77 -0.50 -3.98
N ILE A 188 -22.40 -0.75 -5.12
CA ILE A 188 -21.87 -0.41 -6.44
C ILE A 188 -22.85 0.51 -7.15
N LYS A 189 -22.38 1.68 -7.60
CA LYS A 189 -23.24 2.60 -8.35
C LYS A 189 -23.39 2.19 -9.81
N PHE A 190 -22.30 1.86 -10.49
CA PHE A 190 -22.30 1.38 -11.86
C PHE A 190 -21.38 0.18 -11.98
N ILE A 191 -21.86 -0.90 -12.60
CA ILE A 191 -21.08 -2.08 -12.91
C ILE A 191 -21.31 -2.53 -14.35
N GLY A 192 -20.25 -2.88 -15.07
CA GLY A 192 -20.36 -3.54 -16.37
C GLY A 192 -20.69 -5.02 -16.22
N TYR A 193 -19.81 -5.75 -15.54
CA TYR A 193 -19.94 -7.19 -15.35
C TYR A 193 -19.63 -7.61 -13.92
N ILE A 194 -20.40 -8.57 -13.42
CA ILE A 194 -20.21 -9.16 -12.09
C ILE A 194 -20.29 -10.69 -12.15
N LEU A 195 -19.29 -11.37 -11.59
CA LEU A 195 -19.26 -12.81 -11.41
C LEU A 195 -18.99 -13.14 -9.94
N MET A 196 -19.96 -13.78 -9.31
CA MET A 196 -19.88 -14.18 -7.91
C MET A 196 -20.07 -15.69 -7.76
N SER A 197 -19.18 -16.36 -7.05
CA SER A 197 -19.31 -17.78 -6.70
C SER A 197 -18.96 -18.05 -5.23
N TYR A 198 -19.66 -19.02 -4.62
CA TYR A 198 -19.45 -19.42 -3.21
C TYR A 198 -19.45 -18.22 -2.25
N SER A 199 -20.60 -17.56 -2.16
CA SER A 199 -20.73 -16.26 -1.49
C SER A 199 -21.76 -16.25 -0.38
N ILE A 200 -21.44 -15.51 0.68
CA ILE A 200 -22.38 -15.14 1.74
C ILE A 200 -22.46 -13.62 1.77
N PHE A 201 -23.68 -13.08 1.70
CA PHE A 201 -23.92 -11.64 1.75
C PHE A 201 -24.96 -11.28 2.81
N HIS A 202 -24.71 -10.19 3.51
CA HIS A 202 -25.74 -9.55 4.32
C HIS A 202 -26.46 -8.42 3.56
N ALA A 203 -25.74 -7.57 2.82
CA ALA A 203 -26.32 -6.49 2.02
C ALA A 203 -25.64 -6.31 0.66
N LEU A 204 -26.45 -6.21 -0.39
CA LEU A 204 -26.04 -6.00 -1.78
C LEU A 204 -26.87 -4.87 -2.39
N VAL A 205 -26.21 -3.79 -2.83
CA VAL A 205 -26.85 -2.68 -3.55
C VAL A 205 -26.08 -2.42 -4.84
N ILE A 206 -26.72 -2.69 -5.98
CA ILE A 206 -26.22 -2.34 -7.32
C ILE A 206 -27.26 -1.41 -7.94
N LYS A 207 -26.87 -0.18 -8.29
CA LYS A 207 -27.82 0.81 -8.84
C LYS A 207 -28.02 0.66 -10.35
N PHE A 208 -26.95 0.46 -11.10
CA PHE A 208 -27.00 0.34 -12.55
C PHE A 208 -26.04 -0.76 -13.01
N ILE A 209 -26.56 -1.60 -13.90
CA ILE A 209 -25.79 -2.55 -14.69
C ILE A 209 -25.85 -2.01 -16.12
N VAL A 210 -24.69 -1.77 -16.73
CA VAL A 210 -24.53 -1.15 -18.06
C VAL A 210 -23.86 -2.15 -18.99
#